data_AF-A0A1A0XRT5-F1
#
_entry.id   AF-A0A1A0XRT5-F1
#
_cell.length_a   1.000
_cell.length_b   1.000
_cell.length_c   1.000
_cell.angle_alpha   90.00
_cell.angle_beta   90.00
_cell.angle_gamma   90.00
#
_symmetry.space_group_name_H-M   'P 1'
#
loop_
_entity.id
_entity.type
_entity.pdbx_description
1 polymer ?
#
loop_
_entity_poly.entity_id
_entity_poly.type
_entity_poly.pdbx_seq_one_letter_code
_entity_poly.pdbx_strand_id
1 'polypeptide(L)'
;MNSNSNRNNSENGRAPSALATAPAGSADAVVAEKLSRLAAVLDELAAVDVSLVSDAALVEATVEAERLALRTAGAVTDRLIVEASDRDLPRALGFRDIRSFMGHGLHIGDPAARHRVIAATGSFTTICGDRLPPSCPTLAGYVVEGRVAGAHVRAVLEVLEAIPELVKMFV
;
A
#
# COMPACT_ATOMS: atom_id res chain seq x y z
N MET A 1 24.89 20.11 48.05
CA MET A 1 24.22 20.61 46.84
C MET A 1 25.19 20.55 45.68
N ASN A 2 25.08 19.54 44.82
CA ASN A 2 25.36 19.72 43.39
C ASN A 2 24.71 18.58 42.60
N SER A 3 23.52 18.85 42.10
CA SER A 3 22.80 18.00 41.17
C SER A 3 23.39 18.21 39.78
N ASN A 4 24.09 17.22 39.23
CA ASN A 4 24.45 17.24 37.82
C ASN A 4 23.65 16.18 37.08
N SER A 5 22.46 16.60 36.66
CA SER A 5 21.52 15.84 35.84
C SER A 5 22.02 15.87 34.40
N ASN A 6 22.87 14.90 34.02
CA ASN A 6 23.29 14.73 32.64
C ASN A 6 22.25 13.90 31.88
N ARG A 7 21.14 14.54 31.48
CA ARG A 7 20.20 14.01 30.49
C ARG A 7 20.83 14.16 29.11
N ASN A 8 21.70 13.22 28.76
CA ASN A 8 22.22 13.12 27.41
C ASN A 8 21.14 12.54 26.50
N ASN A 9 20.47 13.46 25.80
CA ASN A 9 20.05 13.40 24.40
C ASN A 9 20.11 11.99 23.77
N SER A 10 19.01 11.24 23.82
CA SER A 10 18.80 10.08 22.93
C SER A 10 18.28 10.58 21.58
N GLU A 11 19.10 11.35 20.87
CA GLU A 11 18.97 11.45 19.42
C GLU A 11 19.43 10.09 18.87
N ASN A 12 18.47 9.15 18.81
CA ASN A 12 18.66 7.86 18.20
C ASN A 12 19.26 8.07 16.81
N GLY A 13 20.50 7.58 16.63
CA GLY A 13 21.14 7.40 15.35
C GLY A 13 20.29 6.52 14.45
N ARG A 14 19.28 7.12 13.80
CA ARG A 14 18.57 6.52 12.70
C ARG A 14 19.61 6.36 11.60
N ALA A 15 20.08 5.13 11.41
CA ALA A 15 20.88 4.78 10.25
C ALA A 15 20.22 5.41 9.01
N PRO A 16 21.01 6.01 8.11
CA PRO A 16 20.45 6.69 6.95
C PRO A 16 19.55 5.72 6.18
N SER A 17 18.36 6.19 5.81
CA SER A 17 17.36 5.36 5.11
C SER A 17 17.99 4.72 3.88
N ALA A 18 17.77 3.42 3.66
CA ALA A 18 18.31 2.73 2.49
C ALA A 18 17.92 3.41 1.16
N LEU A 19 16.72 4.00 1.11
CA LEU A 19 16.25 4.81 -0.01
C LEU A 19 17.05 6.11 -0.20
N ALA A 20 17.57 6.70 0.88
CA ALA A 20 18.35 7.95 0.84
C ALA A 20 19.82 7.71 0.45
N THR A 21 20.33 6.48 0.65
CA THR A 21 21.72 6.11 0.31
C THR A 21 21.82 5.26 -0.95
N ALA A 22 20.72 5.09 -1.69
CA ALA A 22 20.67 4.24 -2.87
C ALA A 22 21.60 4.78 -3.98
N PRO A 23 22.42 3.93 -4.62
CA PRO A 23 23.31 4.37 -5.69
C PRO A 23 22.50 4.81 -6.91
N ALA A 24 22.97 5.88 -7.58
CA ALA A 24 22.31 6.43 -8.76
C ALA A 24 22.09 5.33 -9.84
N GLY A 25 20.86 5.25 -10.35
CA GLY A 25 20.48 4.26 -11.35
C GLY A 25 20.01 2.90 -10.81
N SER A 26 20.05 2.67 -9.48
CA SER A 26 19.45 1.47 -8.89
C SER A 26 17.92 1.54 -8.85
N ALA A 27 17.27 0.37 -8.72
CA ALA A 27 15.82 0.32 -8.51
C ALA A 27 15.39 1.05 -7.23
N ASP A 28 16.20 0.98 -6.17
CA ASP A 28 15.95 1.66 -4.91
C ASP A 28 15.97 3.19 -5.07
N ALA A 29 16.90 3.72 -5.86
CA ALA A 29 16.98 5.15 -6.16
C ALA A 29 15.77 5.62 -6.98
N VAL A 30 15.31 4.81 -7.93
CA VAL A 30 14.09 5.10 -8.71
C VAL A 30 12.86 5.12 -7.81
N VAL A 31 12.70 4.14 -6.92
CA VAL A 31 11.58 4.12 -5.96
C VAL A 31 11.61 5.33 -5.04
N ALA A 32 12.80 5.68 -4.51
CA ALA A 32 12.99 6.85 -3.65
C ALA A 32 12.58 8.15 -4.37
N GLU A 33 13.04 8.34 -5.60
CA GLU A 33 12.72 9.52 -6.42
C GLU A 33 11.21 9.65 -6.65
N LYS A 34 10.54 8.56 -7.07
CA LYS A 34 9.10 8.62 -7.37
C LYS A 34 8.24 8.85 -6.14
N LEU A 35 8.58 8.24 -5.00
CA LEU A 35 7.87 8.47 -3.74
C LEU A 35 8.10 9.89 -3.22
N SER A 36 9.32 10.43 -3.33
CA SER A 36 9.62 11.81 -2.95
C SER A 36 8.87 12.82 -3.81
N ARG A 37 8.79 12.58 -5.14
CA ARG A 37 8.00 13.43 -6.04
C ARG A 37 6.51 13.37 -5.74
N LEU A 38 5.98 12.19 -5.42
CA LEU A 38 4.56 12.05 -5.03
C LEU A 38 4.28 12.83 -3.73
N ALA A 39 5.15 12.72 -2.73
CA ALA A 39 5.03 13.46 -1.48
C ALA A 39 5.03 14.98 -1.72
N ALA A 40 5.95 15.49 -2.55
CA ALA A 40 6.01 16.92 -2.87
C ALA A 40 4.71 17.43 -3.53
N VAL A 41 4.15 16.68 -4.48
CA VAL A 41 2.88 17.05 -5.13
C VAL A 41 1.72 17.03 -4.12
N LEU A 42 1.71 16.09 -3.18
CA LEU A 42 0.70 16.05 -2.12
C LEU A 42 0.81 17.27 -1.19
N ASP A 43 2.04 17.68 -0.84
CA ASP A 43 2.28 18.88 -0.02
C ASP A 43 1.83 20.16 -0.76
N GLU A 44 2.11 20.25 -2.06
CA GLU A 44 1.65 21.36 -2.91
C GLU A 44 0.11 21.41 -2.98
N LEU A 45 -0.55 20.26 -3.17
CA LEU A 45 -2.02 20.18 -3.20
C LEU A 45 -2.64 20.51 -1.83
N ALA A 46 -2.02 20.09 -0.73
CA ALA A 46 -2.49 20.40 0.62
C ALA A 46 -2.41 21.89 0.96
N ALA A 47 -1.55 22.65 0.27
CA ALA A 47 -1.43 24.09 0.44
C ALA A 47 -2.46 24.90 -0.38
N VAL A 48 -3.22 24.26 -1.27
CA VAL A 48 -4.27 24.93 -2.07
C VAL A 48 -5.44 25.31 -1.18
N ASP A 49 -5.87 26.58 -1.24
CA ASP A 49 -7.11 27.02 -0.61
C ASP A 49 -8.33 26.52 -1.40
N VAL A 50 -8.87 25.38 -0.96
CA VAL A 50 -10.02 24.72 -1.59
C VAL A 50 -11.31 25.55 -1.52
N SER A 51 -11.38 26.58 -0.68
CA SER A 51 -12.56 27.46 -0.61
C SER A 51 -12.74 28.33 -1.86
N LEU A 52 -11.68 28.47 -2.66
CA LEU A 52 -11.68 29.24 -3.92
C LEU A 52 -12.00 28.36 -5.14
N VAL A 53 -12.15 27.05 -4.96
CA VAL A 53 -12.48 26.12 -6.04
C VAL A 53 -13.98 26.18 -6.30
N SER A 54 -14.38 26.21 -7.57
CA SER A 54 -15.80 26.20 -7.94
C SER A 54 -16.46 24.87 -7.57
N ASP A 55 -17.76 24.87 -7.28
CA ASP A 55 -18.51 23.66 -6.91
C ASP A 55 -18.33 22.50 -7.91
N ALA A 56 -18.38 22.80 -9.21
CA ALA A 56 -18.18 21.81 -10.25
C ALA A 56 -16.76 21.20 -10.21
N ALA A 57 -15.74 22.05 -10.10
CA ALA A 57 -14.36 21.59 -10.02
C ALA A 57 -14.07 20.84 -8.70
N LEU A 58 -14.74 21.20 -7.60
CA LEU A 58 -14.59 20.56 -6.30
C LEU A 58 -15.08 19.11 -6.34
N VAL A 59 -16.22 18.86 -7.00
CA VAL A 59 -16.74 17.50 -7.20
C VAL A 59 -15.77 16.66 -8.02
N GLU A 60 -15.31 17.17 -9.16
CA GLU A 60 -14.34 16.47 -10.02
C GLU A 60 -13.02 16.20 -9.29
N ALA A 61 -12.48 17.20 -8.59
CA ALA A 61 -11.26 17.09 -7.81
C ALA A 61 -11.38 16.04 -6.70
N THR A 62 -12.53 15.96 -6.03
CA THR A 62 -12.78 14.95 -4.98
C THR A 62 -12.77 13.54 -5.55
N VAL A 63 -13.43 13.33 -6.71
CA VAL A 63 -13.44 12.03 -7.39
C VAL A 63 -12.03 11.61 -7.81
N GLU A 64 -11.26 12.53 -8.41
CA GLU A 64 -9.90 12.23 -8.85
C GLU A 64 -8.93 12.02 -7.68
N ALA A 65 -9.07 12.79 -6.59
CA ALA A 65 -8.27 12.61 -5.38
C ALA A 65 -8.50 11.23 -4.75
N GLU A 66 -9.75 10.81 -4.61
CA GLU A 66 -10.09 9.49 -4.07
C GLU A 66 -9.57 8.38 -5.00
N ARG A 67 -9.77 8.52 -6.31
CA ARG A 67 -9.24 7.57 -7.29
C ARG A 67 -7.71 7.46 -7.19
N LEU A 68 -6.99 8.57 -7.04
CA LEU A 68 -5.53 8.57 -6.86
C LEU A 68 -5.11 7.89 -5.54
N ALA A 69 -5.86 8.08 -4.46
CA ALA A 69 -5.62 7.39 -3.19
C ALA A 69 -5.79 5.87 -3.35
N LEU A 70 -6.87 5.43 -4.01
CA LEU A 70 -7.12 4.02 -4.32
C LEU A 70 -6.05 3.42 -5.24
N ARG A 71 -5.63 4.16 -6.28
CA ARG A 71 -4.54 3.75 -7.18
C ARG A 71 -3.22 3.62 -6.43
N THR A 72 -2.90 4.56 -5.55
CA THR A 72 -1.67 4.51 -4.75
C THR A 72 -1.69 3.27 -3.84
N ALA A 73 -2.82 3.00 -3.20
CA ALA A 73 -3.01 1.79 -2.41
C ALA A 73 -2.81 0.50 -3.23
N GLY A 74 -3.54 0.33 -4.34
CA GLY A 74 -3.55 -0.91 -5.11
C GLY A 74 -2.34 -1.12 -6.03
N ALA A 75 -1.90 -0.07 -6.73
CA ALA A 75 -0.83 -0.15 -7.72
C ALA A 75 0.57 -0.02 -7.12
N VAL A 76 0.71 0.56 -5.92
CA VAL A 76 2.01 0.78 -5.27
C VAL A 76 2.09 0.01 -3.96
N THR A 77 1.30 0.39 -2.96
CA THR A 77 1.43 -0.15 -1.60
C THR A 77 1.19 -1.65 -1.54
N ASP A 78 0.12 -2.13 -2.16
CA ASP A 78 -0.25 -3.55 -2.13
C ASP A 78 0.81 -4.42 -2.84
N ARG A 79 1.43 -3.93 -3.92
CA ARG A 79 2.56 -4.60 -4.58
C ARG A 79 3.81 -4.67 -3.70
N LEU A 80 4.11 -3.60 -2.96
CA LEU A 80 5.22 -3.60 -2.00
C LEU A 80 4.95 -4.56 -0.83
N ILE A 81 3.70 -4.67 -0.38
CA ILE A 81 3.29 -5.63 0.65
C ILE A 81 3.46 -7.07 0.14
N VAL A 82 3.04 -7.36 -1.10
CA VAL A 82 3.25 -8.68 -1.71
C VAL A 82 4.75 -9.01 -1.76
N GLU A 83 5.58 -8.07 -2.24
CA GLU A 83 7.03 -8.31 -2.34
C GLU A 83 7.69 -8.50 -0.96
N ALA A 84 7.24 -7.74 0.05
CA ALA A 84 7.69 -7.94 1.42
C ALA A 84 7.28 -9.31 1.98
N SER A 85 6.08 -9.78 1.63
CA SER A 85 5.58 -11.10 2.01
C SER A 85 6.37 -12.21 1.34
N ASP A 86 6.58 -12.14 0.02
CA ASP A 86 7.30 -13.15 -0.77
C ASP A 86 8.75 -13.32 -0.32
N ARG A 87 9.36 -12.23 0.17
CA ARG A 87 10.73 -12.21 0.71
C ARG A 87 10.81 -12.48 2.21
N ASP A 88 9.69 -12.76 2.87
CA ASP A 88 9.59 -12.98 4.32
C ASP A 88 10.18 -11.83 5.17
N LEU A 89 10.14 -10.60 4.65
CA LEU A 89 10.69 -9.41 5.33
C LEU A 89 10.04 -9.11 6.68
N PRO A 90 8.71 -9.29 6.88
CA PRO A 90 8.10 -9.11 8.19
C PRO A 90 8.81 -9.90 9.29
N ARG A 91 9.19 -11.15 9.03
CA ARG A 91 9.91 -11.97 10.02
C ARG A 91 11.32 -11.46 10.27
N ALA A 92 12.05 -11.08 9.22
CA ALA A 92 13.37 -10.47 9.36
C ALA A 92 13.35 -9.17 10.18
N LEU A 93 12.23 -8.44 10.15
CA LEU A 93 12.00 -7.22 10.93
C LEU A 93 11.39 -7.48 12.33
N GLY A 94 11.18 -8.73 12.73
CA GLY A 94 10.66 -9.10 14.05
C GLY A 94 9.13 -9.12 14.16
N PHE A 95 8.40 -8.94 13.07
CA PHE A 95 6.95 -9.14 13.05
C PHE A 95 6.61 -10.63 12.91
N ARG A 96 5.51 -11.04 13.55
CA ARG A 96 5.09 -12.45 13.53
C ARG A 96 4.68 -12.94 12.13
N ASP A 97 4.01 -12.07 11.39
CA ASP A 97 3.42 -12.34 10.08
C ASP A 97 3.18 -11.03 9.33
N ILE A 98 2.81 -11.12 8.04
CA ILE A 98 2.56 -9.95 7.18
C ILE A 98 1.44 -9.05 7.71
N ARG A 99 0.40 -9.60 8.35
CA ARG A 99 -0.72 -8.81 8.89
C ARG A 99 -0.29 -8.02 10.13
N SER A 100 0.60 -8.59 10.96
CA SER A 100 1.22 -7.90 12.07
C SER A 100 2.07 -6.72 11.59
N PHE A 101 2.84 -6.89 10.51
CA PHE A 101 3.58 -5.81 9.87
C PHE A 101 2.64 -4.73 9.29
N MET A 102 1.57 -5.12 8.60
CA MET A 102 0.58 -4.18 8.07
C MET A 102 -0.08 -3.34 9.17
N GLY A 103 -0.48 -3.97 10.29
CA GLY A 103 -1.14 -3.26 11.39
C GLY A 103 -0.21 -2.36 12.20
N HIS A 104 0.96 -2.88 12.60
CA HIS A 104 1.86 -2.16 13.51
C HIS A 104 2.91 -1.34 12.78
N GLY A 105 3.46 -1.86 11.68
CA GLY A 105 4.52 -1.20 10.90
C GLY A 105 3.98 -0.20 9.89
N LEU A 106 2.86 -0.51 9.23
CA LEU A 106 2.26 0.34 8.18
C LEU A 106 1.03 1.13 8.65
N HIS A 107 0.57 0.91 9.90
CA HIS A 107 -0.62 1.56 10.47
C HIS A 107 -1.91 1.34 9.65
N ILE A 108 -2.04 0.19 8.99
CA ILE A 108 -3.27 -0.19 8.29
C ILE A 108 -4.34 -0.57 9.33
N GLY A 109 -5.47 0.15 9.33
CA GLY A 109 -6.51 0.01 10.35
C GLY A 109 -7.19 -1.37 10.39
N ASP A 110 -7.38 -2.03 9.25
CA ASP A 110 -7.86 -3.41 9.17
C ASP A 110 -6.92 -4.27 8.31
N PRO A 111 -5.85 -4.83 8.91
CA PRO A 111 -4.90 -5.67 8.21
C PRO A 111 -5.51 -6.94 7.64
N ALA A 112 -6.54 -7.50 8.30
CA ALA A 112 -7.16 -8.74 7.87
C ALA A 112 -8.01 -8.52 6.60
N ALA A 113 -8.86 -7.49 6.60
CA ALA A 113 -9.64 -7.12 5.43
C ALA A 113 -8.74 -6.73 4.25
N ARG A 114 -7.70 -5.93 4.50
CA ARG A 114 -6.77 -5.53 3.44
C ARG A 114 -5.96 -6.71 2.90
N HIS A 115 -5.48 -7.60 3.76
CA HIS A 115 -4.78 -8.82 3.33
C HIS A 115 -5.68 -9.70 2.45
N ARG A 116 -6.98 -9.82 2.75
CA ARG A 116 -7.92 -10.57 1.91
C ARG A 116 -8.04 -10.00 0.50
N VAL A 117 -8.09 -8.66 0.38
CA VAL A 117 -8.09 -7.97 -0.93
C VAL A 117 -6.78 -8.26 -1.68
N ILE A 118 -5.63 -8.11 -1.01
CA ILE A 118 -4.31 -8.37 -1.60
C ILE A 118 -4.18 -9.83 -2.04
N ALA A 119 -4.64 -10.78 -1.24
CA ALA A 119 -4.58 -12.21 -1.58
C ALA A 119 -5.40 -12.55 -2.85
N ALA A 120 -6.49 -11.83 -3.11
CA ALA A 120 -7.31 -12.03 -4.30
C ALA A 120 -6.79 -11.30 -5.55
N THR A 121 -6.14 -10.13 -5.36
CA THR A 121 -5.81 -9.20 -6.45
C THR A 121 -4.32 -9.04 -6.72
N GLY A 122 -3.46 -9.50 -5.80
CA GLY A 122 -2.01 -9.46 -5.92
C GLY A 122 -1.47 -10.57 -6.81
N SER A 123 -0.35 -10.29 -7.48
CA SER A 123 0.46 -11.30 -8.18
C SER A 123 1.64 -11.70 -7.30
N PHE A 124 1.58 -12.91 -6.74
CA PHE A 124 2.58 -13.48 -5.83
C PHE A 124 3.68 -14.24 -6.57
N THR A 125 4.77 -14.52 -5.89
CA THR A 125 5.88 -15.31 -6.42
C THR A 125 5.80 -16.76 -5.92
N THR A 126 5.93 -17.73 -6.82
CA THR A 126 5.96 -19.15 -6.47
C THR A 126 7.28 -19.52 -5.81
N ILE A 127 7.35 -20.71 -5.20
CA ILE A 127 8.60 -21.25 -4.64
C ILE A 127 9.72 -21.41 -5.69
N CYS A 128 9.36 -21.53 -6.96
CA CYS A 128 10.31 -21.61 -8.07
C CYS A 128 10.77 -20.23 -8.58
N GLY A 129 10.19 -19.13 -8.07
CA GLY A 129 10.50 -17.77 -8.50
C GLY A 129 9.60 -17.21 -9.61
N ASP A 130 8.63 -17.99 -10.10
CA ASP A 130 7.70 -17.54 -11.15
C ASP A 130 6.61 -16.62 -10.58
N ARG A 131 6.12 -15.66 -11.37
CA ARG A 131 4.96 -14.85 -10.96
C ARG A 131 3.64 -15.57 -11.24
N LEU A 132 2.84 -15.72 -10.19
CA LEU A 132 1.48 -16.23 -10.26
C LEU A 132 0.53 -15.08 -10.66
N PRO A 133 -0.41 -15.30 -11.61
CA PRO A 133 -1.45 -14.32 -11.87
C PRO A 133 -2.34 -14.15 -10.63
N PRO A 134 -3.01 -12.99 -10.47
CA PRO A 134 -3.99 -12.80 -9.40
C PRO A 134 -5.12 -13.83 -9.48
N SER A 135 -5.65 -14.23 -8.32
CA SER A 135 -6.83 -15.12 -8.24
C SER A 135 -8.06 -14.50 -8.89
N CYS A 136 -8.18 -13.17 -8.88
CA CYS A 136 -9.23 -12.41 -9.53
C CYS A 136 -8.63 -11.34 -10.47
N PRO A 137 -8.17 -11.70 -11.69
CA PRO A 137 -7.46 -10.78 -12.59
C PRO A 137 -8.27 -9.53 -12.96
N THR A 138 -9.58 -9.68 -13.20
CA THR A 138 -10.46 -8.55 -13.54
C THR A 138 -10.56 -7.54 -12.39
N LEU A 139 -10.75 -8.04 -11.15
CA LEU A 139 -10.78 -7.17 -9.96
C LEU A 139 -9.41 -6.52 -9.72
N ALA A 140 -8.32 -7.25 -9.96
CA ALA A 140 -6.97 -6.71 -9.84
C ALA A 140 -6.75 -5.52 -10.78
N GLY A 141 -7.21 -5.60 -12.03
CA GLY A 141 -7.18 -4.47 -12.97
C GLY A 141 -7.90 -3.24 -12.43
N TYR A 142 -9.13 -3.41 -11.93
CA TYR A 142 -9.91 -2.31 -11.37
C TYR A 142 -9.31 -1.71 -10.10
N VAL A 143 -8.66 -2.51 -9.26
CA VAL A 143 -7.94 -2.02 -8.07
C VAL A 143 -6.73 -1.18 -8.47
N VAL A 144 -5.93 -1.64 -9.45
CA VAL A 144 -4.76 -0.89 -9.96
C VAL A 144 -5.18 0.43 -10.63
N GLU A 145 -6.34 0.45 -11.29
CA GLU A 145 -6.94 1.66 -11.88
C GLU A 145 -7.62 2.59 -10.85
N GLY A 146 -7.75 2.14 -9.60
CA GLY A 146 -8.43 2.84 -8.50
C GLY A 146 -9.93 3.01 -8.72
N ARG A 147 -10.54 2.13 -9.52
CA ARG A 147 -11.97 2.15 -9.83
C ARG A 147 -12.82 1.50 -8.75
N VAL A 148 -12.20 0.66 -7.92
CA VAL A 148 -12.90 -0.14 -6.91
C VAL A 148 -12.11 -0.10 -5.61
N ALA A 149 -12.77 0.34 -4.53
CA ALA A 149 -12.21 0.32 -3.18
C ALA A 149 -12.17 -1.11 -2.61
N GLY A 150 -11.26 -1.35 -1.65
CA GLY A 150 -11.09 -2.68 -1.05
C GLY A 150 -12.37 -3.26 -0.40
N ALA A 151 -13.25 -2.40 0.13
CA ALA A 151 -14.55 -2.84 0.66
C ALA A 151 -15.44 -3.48 -0.42
N HIS A 152 -15.48 -2.90 -1.62
CA HIS A 152 -16.22 -3.44 -2.75
C HIS A 152 -15.61 -4.74 -3.26
N VAL A 153 -14.28 -4.85 -3.29
CA VAL A 153 -13.61 -6.12 -3.63
C VAL A 153 -14.05 -7.22 -2.67
N ARG A 154 -14.05 -6.95 -1.36
CA ARG A 154 -14.51 -7.94 -0.36
C ARG A 154 -15.95 -8.35 -0.58
N ALA A 155 -16.85 -7.39 -0.82
CA ALA A 155 -18.24 -7.69 -1.11
C ALA A 155 -18.40 -8.62 -2.33
N VAL A 156 -17.62 -8.38 -3.40
CA VAL A 156 -17.60 -9.28 -4.56
C VAL A 156 -17.09 -10.67 -4.19
N LEU A 157 -16.00 -10.77 -3.41
CA LEU A 157 -15.46 -12.06 -2.96
C LEU A 157 -16.47 -12.83 -2.10
N GLU A 158 -17.17 -12.16 -1.19
CA GLU A 158 -18.22 -12.75 -0.36
C GLU A 158 -19.35 -13.33 -1.22
N VAL A 159 -19.77 -12.61 -2.26
CA VAL A 159 -20.76 -13.10 -3.23
C VAL A 159 -20.23 -14.31 -4.00
N LEU A 160 -19.00 -14.27 -4.50
CA LEU A 160 -18.39 -15.37 -5.26
C LEU A 160 -18.21 -16.65 -4.42
N GLU A 161 -17.90 -16.51 -3.13
CA GLU A 161 -17.80 -17.63 -2.19
C GLU A 161 -19.15 -18.26 -1.86
N ALA A 162 -20.23 -17.47 -1.88
CA ALA A 162 -21.58 -17.96 -1.65
C ALA A 162 -22.17 -18.75 -2.84
N ILE A 163 -21.55 -18.68 -4.02
CA ILE A 163 -22.01 -19.44 -5.21
C ILE A 163 -21.65 -20.92 -5.00
N PRO A 164 -22.65 -21.83 -5.02
CA PRO A 164 -22.39 -23.27 -4.94
C PRO A 164 -21.49 -23.75 -6.08
N GLU A 165 -20.55 -24.65 -5.77
CA GLU A 165 -19.55 -25.19 -6.72
C GLU A 165 -20.15 -25.70 -8.05
N LEU A 166 -21.42 -26.16 -8.04
CA LEU A 166 -22.13 -26.62 -9.23
C LEU A 166 -22.32 -25.57 -10.33
N VAL A 167 -22.24 -24.26 -10.01
CA VAL A 167 -22.44 -23.17 -10.98
C VAL A 167 -21.11 -22.58 -11.47
N LYS A 168 -19.99 -22.81 -10.75
CA LYS A 168 -18.66 -22.28 -11.10
C LYS A 168 -18.04 -22.90 -12.36
N MET A 169 -18.59 -24.01 -12.86
CA MET A 169 -18.14 -24.64 -14.11
C MET A 169 -18.63 -23.92 -15.39
N PHE A 170 -19.56 -22.97 -15.27
CA PHE A 170 -20.22 -22.29 -16.40
C PHE A 170 -19.87 -20.80 -16.54
N VAL A 171 -18.93 -20.27 -15.76
CA VAL A 171 -18.47 -18.87 -15.80
C VAL A 171 -16.96 -18.81 -15.96
#